data_AF-A0A519FDI7-F1
#
_entry.id   AF-A0A519FDI7-F1
#
_cell.length_a   1.000
_cell.length_b   1.000
_cell.length_c   1.000
_cell.angle_alpha   90.00
_cell.angle_beta   90.00
_cell.angle_gamma   90.00
#
_symmetry.space_group_name_H-M   'P 1'
#
loop_
_entity.id
_entity.type
_entity.pdbx_description
1 polymer ?
#
loop_
_entity_poly.entity_id
_entity_poly.type
_entity_poly.pdbx_seq_one_letter_code
_entity_poly.pdbx_strand_id
1 'polypeptide(L)'
;GSKPYCASGQYIKRMSDYCGTCAYKVKESTTEDACPFNSLYWHFVMRHSNLLRANQRMGMVYKNLDRMTEAKQDALWQRGESLLGKLDAGEAI
;
A
#
# COMPACT_ATOMS: atom_id res chain seq x y z
N GLY A 1 -0.88 18.34 13.41
CA GLY A 1 -0.39 18.00 12.07
C GLY A 1 -1.48 17.34 11.25
N SER A 2 -1.45 17.50 9.93
CA SER A 2 -2.30 16.75 9.00
C SER A 2 -1.83 15.29 8.87
N LYS A 3 -2.69 14.43 8.30
CA LYS A 3 -2.29 13.09 7.86
C LYS A 3 -1.62 13.21 6.48
N PRO A 4 -0.59 12.42 6.15
CA PRO A 4 -0.14 12.31 4.76
C PRO A 4 -1.30 11.85 3.86
N TYR A 5 -1.41 12.46 2.67
CA TYR A 5 -2.38 12.06 1.65
C TYR A 5 -1.92 10.80 0.91
N CYS A 6 -1.75 9.71 1.66
CA CYS A 6 -1.51 8.38 1.11
C CYS A 6 -2.79 7.54 1.19
N ALA A 7 -3.11 6.84 0.12
CA ALA A 7 -4.28 5.99 0.02
C ALA A 7 -3.97 4.74 -0.80
N SER A 8 -4.67 3.65 -0.48
CA SER A 8 -4.62 2.41 -1.26
C SER A 8 -5.59 2.46 -2.45
N GLY A 9 -5.57 1.42 -3.30
CA GLY A 9 -6.49 1.28 -4.42
C GLY A 9 -7.97 1.27 -4.01
N GLN A 10 -8.30 0.97 -2.75
CA GLN A 10 -9.67 1.04 -2.23
C GLN A 10 -10.24 2.47 -2.25
N TYR A 11 -9.40 3.50 -2.11
CA TYR A 11 -9.85 4.87 -2.26
C TYR A 11 -10.18 5.18 -3.72
N ILE A 12 -9.28 4.81 -4.63
CA ILE A 12 -9.47 4.99 -6.09
C ILE A 12 -10.76 4.31 -6.53
N LYS A 13 -10.98 3.05 -6.13
CA LYS A 13 -12.21 2.29 -6.43
C LYS A 13 -13.49 2.99 -5.96
N ARG A 14 -13.46 3.65 -4.81
CA ARG A 14 -14.65 4.32 -4.26
C ARG A 14 -14.92 5.66 -4.91
N MET A 15 -13.88 6.32 -5.41
CA MET A 15 -13.96 7.69 -5.95
C MET A 15 -13.92 7.74 -7.49
N SER A 16 -13.80 6.60 -8.16
CA SER A 16 -13.71 6.50 -9.62
C SER A 16 -14.26 5.16 -10.12
N ASP A 17 -14.41 5.05 -11.43
CA ASP A 17 -14.79 3.85 -12.17
C ASP A 17 -13.61 3.10 -12.81
N TYR A 18 -12.38 3.63 -12.71
CA TYR A 18 -11.17 3.08 -13.36
C TYR A 18 -10.89 1.62 -13.01
N CYS A 19 -11.25 1.18 -11.80
CA CYS A 19 -11.00 -0.20 -11.38
C CYS A 19 -11.88 -1.23 -12.11
N GLY A 20 -12.93 -0.81 -12.82
CA GLY A 20 -13.85 -1.71 -13.52
C GLY A 20 -13.19 -2.48 -14.69
N THR A 21 -12.31 -1.82 -15.42
CA THR A 21 -11.60 -2.38 -16.60
C THR A 21 -10.08 -2.44 -16.41
N CYS A 22 -9.61 -2.28 -15.17
CA CYS A 22 -8.19 -2.28 -14.86
C CYS A 22 -7.60 -3.70 -14.97
N ALA A 23 -6.37 -3.80 -15.46
CA ALA A 23 -5.62 -5.06 -15.48
C ALA A 23 -5.36 -5.64 -14.07
N TYR A 24 -5.37 -4.78 -13.04
CA TYR A 24 -5.14 -5.22 -11.66
C TYR A 24 -6.41 -5.43 -10.86
N LYS A 25 -6.34 -6.38 -9.95
CA LYS A 25 -7.36 -6.68 -8.95
C LYS A 25 -7.22 -5.75 -7.74
N VAL A 26 -8.06 -4.73 -7.68
CA VAL A 26 -8.06 -3.73 -6.58
C VAL A 26 -8.37 -4.29 -5.19
N LYS A 27 -8.98 -5.48 -5.10
CA LYS A 27 -9.26 -6.17 -3.83
C LYS A 27 -8.05 -6.95 -3.30
N GLU A 28 -7.11 -7.31 -4.16
CA GLU A 28 -5.90 -8.04 -3.80
C GLU A 28 -4.78 -7.09 -3.42
N SER A 29 -3.87 -7.52 -2.54
CA SER A 29 -2.77 -6.67 -2.05
C SER A 29 -1.37 -7.27 -2.18
N THR A 30 -1.26 -8.57 -2.41
CA THR A 30 0.03 -9.30 -2.40
C THR A 30 0.24 -10.20 -3.61
N THR A 31 -0.81 -10.47 -4.39
CA THR A 31 -0.71 -11.27 -5.62
C THR A 31 0.01 -10.49 -6.73
N GLU A 32 0.41 -11.20 -7.78
CA GLU A 32 1.08 -10.59 -8.93
C GLU A 32 0.19 -9.55 -9.63
N ASP A 33 -1.09 -9.87 -9.79
CA ASP A 33 -2.13 -9.00 -10.37
C ASP A 33 -2.79 -8.06 -9.35
N ALA A 34 -2.30 -7.99 -8.11
CA ALA A 34 -2.80 -7.04 -7.13
C ALA A 34 -2.56 -5.60 -7.56
N CYS A 35 -3.50 -4.71 -7.23
CA CYS A 35 -3.31 -3.27 -7.48
C CYS A 35 -2.04 -2.77 -6.77
N PRO A 36 -1.07 -2.16 -7.50
CA PRO A 36 0.19 -1.69 -6.93
C PRO A 36 0.02 -0.72 -5.76
N PHE A 37 -1.02 0.11 -5.78
CA PHE A 37 -1.32 1.04 -4.68
C PHE A 37 -1.61 0.35 -3.34
N ASN A 38 -2.07 -0.90 -3.34
CA ASN A 38 -2.37 -1.61 -2.10
C ASN A 38 -1.11 -2.02 -1.34
N SER A 39 -0.14 -2.63 -2.01
CA SER A 39 1.16 -2.97 -1.42
C SER A 39 1.98 -1.71 -1.14
N LEU A 40 2.06 -0.77 -2.09
CA LEU A 40 2.82 0.48 -1.92
C LEU A 40 2.30 1.34 -0.76
N TYR A 41 0.98 1.36 -0.52
CA TYR A 41 0.41 2.05 0.63
C TYR A 41 0.94 1.49 1.95
N TRP A 42 0.92 0.16 2.13
CA TRP A 42 1.41 -0.46 3.36
C TRP A 42 2.94 -0.40 3.47
N HIS A 43 3.64 -0.56 2.35
CA HIS A 43 5.09 -0.37 2.26
C HIS A 43 5.50 1.03 2.73
N PHE A 44 4.84 2.08 2.24
CA PHE A 44 5.04 3.46 2.70
C PHE A 44 4.80 3.61 4.21
N VAL A 45 3.69 3.06 4.72
CA VAL A 45 3.36 3.11 6.16
C VAL A 45 4.44 2.42 7.01
N MET A 46 4.91 1.23 6.59
CA MET A 46 5.97 0.48 7.28
C MET A 46 7.31 1.23 7.24
N ARG A 47 7.74 1.64 6.04
CA ARG A 47 9.03 2.31 5.81
C ARG A 47 9.18 3.60 6.62
N HIS A 48 8.09 4.35 6.80
CA HIS A 48 8.10 5.62 7.54
C HIS A 48 7.57 5.52 8.97
N SER A 49 7.49 4.31 9.53
CA SER A 49 7.02 4.03 10.88
C SER A 49 7.64 4.93 11.94
N ASN A 50 8.97 5.11 11.92
CA ASN A 50 9.70 5.92 12.91
C ASN A 50 9.23 7.38 12.95
N LEU A 51 8.86 7.95 11.81
CA LEU A 51 8.40 9.34 11.71
C LEU A 51 6.89 9.46 11.94
N LEU A 52 6.11 8.55 11.38
CA LEU A 52 4.66 8.70 11.27
C LEU A 52 3.88 8.06 12.43
N ARG A 53 4.47 7.14 13.20
CA ARG A 53 3.79 6.54 14.37
C ARG A 53 3.43 7.57 15.45
N ALA A 54 4.21 8.64 15.58
CA ALA A 54 3.91 9.75 16.49
C ALA A 54 2.72 10.62 16.05
N ASN A 55 2.28 10.52 14.79
CA ASN A 55 1.13 11.27 14.29
C ASN A 55 -0.18 10.64 14.77
N GLN A 56 -0.91 11.36 15.61
CA GLN A 56 -2.20 10.92 16.16
C GLN A 56 -3.21 10.51 15.07
N ARG A 57 -3.21 11.18 13.91
CA ARG A 57 -4.10 10.84 12.78
C ARG A 57 -3.71 9.56 12.05
N MET A 58 -2.50 9.04 12.27
CA MET A 58 -2.02 7.76 11.76
C MET A 58 -2.26 6.61 12.75
N GLY A 59 -2.69 6.88 13.97
CA GLY A 59 -2.79 5.87 15.04
C GLY A 59 -3.64 4.65 14.66
N MET A 60 -4.80 4.85 14.01
CA MET A 60 -5.62 3.73 13.55
C MET A 60 -4.99 2.92 12.41
N VAL A 61 -4.22 3.59 11.53
CA VAL A 61 -3.51 2.91 10.43
C VAL A 61 -2.44 1.98 11.01
N TYR A 62 -1.65 2.45 11.97
CA TYR A 62 -0.63 1.63 12.62
C TYR A 62 -1.23 0.52 13.48
N LYS A 63 -2.33 0.77 14.20
CA LYS A 63 -3.06 -0.31 14.90
C LYS A 63 -3.54 -1.41 13.96
N ASN A 64 -3.94 -1.06 12.74
CA ASN A 64 -4.34 -2.05 11.73
C ASN A 64 -3.13 -2.82 11.19
N LEU A 65 -1.99 -2.15 10.99
CA LEU A 65 -0.73 -2.80 10.63
C LEU A 65 -0.31 -3.80 11.72
N ASP A 66 -0.30 -3.37 12.98
CA ASP A 66 0.13 -4.18 14.13
C ASP A 66 -0.75 -5.42 14.38
N ARG A 67 -1.97 -5.45 13.81
CA ARG A 67 -2.88 -6.60 13.83
C ARG A 67 -2.67 -7.58 12.67
N MET A 68 -1.93 -7.20 11.64
CA MET A 68 -1.61 -8.10 10.53
C MET A 68 -0.60 -9.15 10.99
N THR A 69 -0.75 -10.37 10.51
CA THR A 69 0.26 -11.41 10.70
C THR A 69 1.59 -10.96 10.11
N GLU A 70 2.70 -11.39 10.72
CA GLU A 70 4.06 -11.10 10.23
C GLU A 70 4.20 -11.51 8.75
N ALA A 71 3.77 -12.72 8.40
CA ALA A 71 3.76 -13.21 7.02
C ALA A 71 3.02 -12.28 6.03
N LYS A 72 1.94 -11.60 6.47
CA LYS A 72 1.22 -10.64 5.63
C LYS A 72 1.98 -9.32 5.52
N GLN A 73 2.60 -8.84 6.60
CA GLN A 73 3.45 -7.65 6.58
C GLN A 73 4.64 -7.86 5.63
N ASP A 74 5.30 -9.01 5.74
CA ASP A 74 6.41 -9.40 4.87
C ASP A 74 5.98 -9.49 3.41
N ALA A 75 4.84 -10.13 3.11
CA ALA A 75 4.33 -10.21 1.74
C ALA A 75 4.05 -8.83 1.13
N LEU A 76 3.48 -7.91 1.93
CA LEU A 76 3.26 -6.51 1.50
C LEU A 76 4.58 -5.77 1.29
N TRP A 77 5.55 -5.98 2.18
CA TRP A 77 6.88 -5.40 2.10
C TRP A 77 7.60 -5.85 0.82
N GLN A 78 7.71 -7.16 0.61
CA GLN A 78 8.38 -7.74 -0.55
C GLN A 78 7.71 -7.33 -1.86
N ARG A 79 6.36 -7.28 -1.91
CA ARG A 79 5.66 -6.78 -3.10
C ARG A 79 5.95 -5.30 -3.35
N GLY A 80 6.03 -4.49 -2.30
CA GLY A 80 6.40 -3.08 -2.40
C GLY A 80 7.82 -2.87 -2.93
N GLU A 81 8.81 -3.57 -2.36
CA GLU A 81 10.20 -3.55 -2.84
C GLU A 81 10.31 -3.98 -4.31
N SER A 82 9.62 -5.06 -4.69
CA SER A 82 9.59 -5.53 -6.09
C SER A 82 9.02 -4.49 -7.05
N LEU A 83 7.93 -3.80 -6.67
CA LEU A 83 7.34 -2.74 -7.50
C LEU A 83 8.27 -1.54 -7.64
N LEU A 84 8.89 -1.10 -6.53
CA LEU A 84 9.84 0.01 -6.56
C LEU A 84 11.08 -0.34 -7.40
N GLY A 85 11.60 -1.56 -7.29
CA GLY A 85 12.73 -2.01 -8.11
C GLY A 85 12.45 -1.97 -9.61
N LYS A 86 11.23 -2.35 -10.03
CA LYS A 86 10.80 -2.22 -11.44
C LYS A 86 10.72 -0.75 -11.88
N LEU A 87 10.13 0.11 -11.06
CA LEU A 87 10.01 1.53 -11.35
C LEU A 87 11.39 2.22 -11.45
N ASP A 88 12.31 1.88 -10.54
CA ASP A 88 13.68 2.40 -10.53
C ASP A 88 14.48 1.92 -11.75
N ALA A 89 14.17 0.71 -12.27
CA ALA A 89 14.71 0.18 -13.51
C ALA A 89 14.06 0.77 -14.78
N GLY A 90 13.03 1.61 -14.65
CA GLY A 90 12.27 2.17 -15.78
C GLY A 90 11.34 1.17 -16.46
N GLU A 91 11.04 0.05 -15.81
CA GLU A 91 10.12 -0.96 -16.32
C GLU A 91 8.66 -0.51 -16.13
N ALA A 92 7.81 -0.84 -17.11
CA ALA A 92 6.37 -0.76 -16.91
C ALA A 92 5.95 -1.83 -15.89
N ILE A 93 5.26 -1.39 -14.85
CA ILE A 93 4.62 -2.29 -13.88
C ILE A 93 3.25 -2.73 -14.36
#